data_AF-A0A6C0DMD3-F1
#
_entry.id   AF-A0A6C0DMD3-F1
#
_cell.length_a   1.000
_cell.length_b   1.000
_cell.length_c   1.000
_cell.angle_alpha   90.00
_cell.angle_beta   90.00
_cell.angle_gamma   90.00
#
_symmetry.space_group_name_H-M   'P 1'
#
loop_
_entity.id
_entity.type
_entity.pdbx_description
1 polymer ?
#
loop_
_entity_poly.entity_id
_entity_poly.type
_entity_poly.pdbx_seq_one_letter_code
_entity_poly.pdbx_strand_id
1 'polypeptide(L)'
;MDVFHIFYKNIPVFLSIQVLITFFFLYKSILTMSKNNIITFDFQHETENATTNAIEKKPIKYDDKYKNEYLKLDFRQLTSSEKESLKNNFVMETTPLGNVIMYYNNDKNGFVYYSDSTMPYRFLETVARKYITTFQCKDTSIYLDEIDEIDEIDEKIPLEKCKEIPSDLQGNKMTGSNTTNKNKNVFAKFKNYNHPNSIPSTSMIAKKNPNKNTTQSIKEVKENKNKYISEGKIINFSFIKKIDKKQIIKRLNMTFAEFKKMQQESKNKTSL
;
A
#
# COMPACT_ATOMS: atom_id res chain seq x y z
N MET A 1 23.10 -55.59 43.46
CA MET A 1 22.82 -54.21 43.93
C MET A 1 23.54 -53.15 43.07
N ASP A 2 24.26 -53.55 42.01
CA ASP A 2 25.27 -52.68 41.37
C ASP A 2 24.79 -51.88 40.17
N VAL A 3 23.67 -52.29 39.57
CA VAL A 3 23.11 -51.60 38.40
C VAL A 3 22.60 -50.20 38.77
N PHE A 4 21.91 -50.08 39.92
CA PHE A 4 21.36 -48.81 40.40
C PHE A 4 22.44 -47.78 40.80
N HIS A 5 23.60 -48.24 41.28
CA HIS A 5 24.69 -47.36 41.71
C HIS A 5 25.44 -46.74 40.51
N ILE A 6 25.51 -47.46 39.40
CA ILE A 6 26.06 -46.97 38.12
C ILE A 6 25.12 -45.91 37.51
N PHE A 7 23.81 -46.14 37.58
CA PHE A 7 22.82 -45.15 37.12
C PHE A 7 22.90 -43.86 37.93
N TYR A 8 23.01 -43.93 39.27
CA TYR A 8 23.07 -42.73 40.12
C TYR A 8 24.33 -41.88 39.91
N LYS A 9 25.49 -42.50 39.66
CA LYS A 9 26.75 -41.78 39.42
C LYS A 9 26.75 -41.00 38.09
N ASN A 10 25.97 -41.45 37.12
CA ASN A 10 25.90 -40.87 35.77
C ASN A 10 24.68 -39.97 35.54
N ILE A 11 23.84 -39.73 36.55
CA ILE A 11 22.72 -38.78 36.51
C ILE A 11 23.12 -37.39 35.96
N PRO A 12 24.22 -36.74 36.39
CA PRO A 12 24.56 -35.41 35.87
C PRO A 12 24.93 -35.44 34.38
N VAL A 13 25.54 -36.54 33.92
CA VAL A 13 25.86 -36.74 32.50
C VAL A 13 24.58 -36.92 31.70
N PHE A 14 23.65 -37.73 32.20
CA PHE A 14 22.34 -37.93 31.56
C PHE A 14 21.52 -36.64 31.47
N LEU A 15 21.50 -35.83 32.54
CA LEU A 15 20.87 -34.51 32.55
C LEU A 15 21.51 -33.56 31.53
N SER A 16 22.84 -33.56 31.41
CA SER A 16 23.54 -32.73 30.43
C SER A 16 23.23 -33.12 28.98
N ILE A 17 23.14 -34.42 28.69
CA ILE A 17 22.75 -34.95 27.38
C ILE A 17 21.30 -34.58 27.09
N GLN A 18 20.40 -34.69 28.06
CA GLN A 18 19.01 -34.32 27.91
C GLN A 18 18.85 -32.81 27.59
N VAL A 19 19.66 -31.95 28.21
CA VAL A 19 19.68 -30.50 27.91
C VAL A 19 20.20 -30.24 26.50
N LEU A 20 21.25 -30.93 26.04
CA LEU A 20 21.75 -30.78 24.67
C LEU A 20 20.73 -31.25 23.63
N ILE A 21 20.03 -32.34 23.91
CA ILE A 21 18.95 -32.87 23.06
C ILE A 21 17.81 -31.85 22.95
N THR A 22 17.38 -31.24 24.06
CA THR A 22 16.32 -30.22 24.01
C THR A 22 16.77 -28.97 23.26
N PHE A 23 18.02 -28.51 23.42
CA PHE A 23 18.56 -27.42 22.62
C PHE A 23 18.61 -27.73 21.12
N PHE A 24 18.95 -28.98 20.73
CA PHE A 24 18.93 -29.40 19.34
C PHE A 24 17.52 -29.37 18.75
N PHE A 25 16.52 -29.84 19.50
CA PHE A 25 15.12 -29.77 19.07
C PHE A 25 14.59 -28.33 18.98
N LEU A 26 14.98 -27.46 19.91
CA LEU A 26 14.64 -26.03 19.86
C LEU A 26 15.30 -25.34 18.66
N TYR A 27 16.59 -25.62 18.40
CA TYR A 27 17.28 -25.09 17.23
C TYR A 27 16.66 -25.59 15.91
N LYS A 28 16.30 -26.87 15.84
CA LYS A 28 15.54 -27.43 14.70
C LYS A 28 14.19 -26.77 14.55
N SER A 29 13.45 -26.54 15.65
CA SER A 29 12.17 -25.84 15.64
C SER A 29 12.30 -24.40 15.14
N ILE A 30 13.31 -23.65 15.61
CA ILE A 30 13.65 -22.29 15.14
C ILE A 30 14.04 -22.31 13.66
N LEU A 31 14.82 -23.28 13.21
CA LEU A 31 15.20 -23.43 11.80
C LEU A 31 13.99 -23.80 10.93
N THR A 32 13.07 -24.63 11.42
CA THR A 32 11.80 -24.95 10.77
C THR A 32 10.90 -23.73 10.72
N MET A 33 10.80 -22.93 11.79
CA MET A 33 10.07 -21.65 11.77
C MET A 33 10.70 -20.64 10.81
N SER A 34 12.03 -20.62 10.67
CA SER A 34 12.72 -19.80 9.66
C SER A 34 12.49 -20.31 8.23
N LYS A 35 12.34 -21.63 8.04
CA LYS A 35 11.97 -22.23 6.74
C LYS A 35 10.49 -22.05 6.42
N ASN A 36 9.62 -21.97 7.43
CA ASN A 36 8.18 -21.78 7.27
C ASN A 36 7.80 -20.29 7.14
N ASN A 37 8.63 -19.36 7.66
CA ASN A 37 8.55 -17.92 7.37
C ASN A 37 9.18 -17.54 6.02
N ILE A 38 9.85 -18.49 5.35
CA ILE A 38 9.98 -18.45 3.90
C ILE A 38 8.73 -19.15 3.38
N ILE A 39 7.77 -18.36 2.93
CA ILE A 39 6.56 -18.82 2.27
C ILE A 39 6.97 -19.78 1.13
N THR A 40 6.87 -21.08 1.38
CA THR A 40 6.77 -22.09 0.32
C THR A 40 5.42 -21.84 -0.34
N PHE A 41 5.49 -21.11 -1.45
CA PHE A 41 4.34 -20.85 -2.30
C PHE A 41 4.08 -22.13 -3.11
N ASP A 42 3.41 -23.10 -2.50
CA ASP A 42 2.89 -24.27 -3.20
C ASP A 42 1.66 -23.81 -3.99
N PHE A 43 1.88 -23.51 -5.27
CA PHE A 43 0.82 -23.47 -6.26
C PHE A 43 0.80 -24.84 -6.94
N GLN A 44 -0.03 -25.74 -6.46
CA GLN A 44 -0.47 -26.88 -7.24
C GLN A 44 -1.58 -26.39 -8.17
N HIS A 45 -1.26 -26.20 -9.44
CA HIS A 45 -2.19 -26.59 -10.48
C HIS A 45 -1.50 -27.68 -11.28
N GLU A 46 -2.14 -28.84 -11.32
CA GLU A 46 -1.73 -29.99 -12.11
C GLU A 46 -1.48 -29.55 -13.55
N THR A 47 -0.26 -29.78 -14.02
CA THR A 47 -0.02 -30.48 -15.28
C THR A 47 1.30 -31.23 -15.13
N GLU A 48 1.24 -32.53 -15.35
CA GLU A 48 2.34 -33.47 -15.34
C GLU A 48 3.55 -32.95 -16.15
N ASN A 49 4.73 -33.03 -15.54
CA ASN A 49 5.98 -33.57 -16.09
C ASN A 49 7.21 -32.89 -15.47
N ALA A 50 7.97 -33.69 -14.75
CA ALA A 50 9.18 -33.32 -14.05
C ALA A 50 10.24 -32.72 -14.97
N THR A 51 10.78 -31.54 -14.62
CA THR A 51 12.22 -31.25 -14.64
C THR A 51 12.49 -30.05 -13.73
N THR A 52 13.21 -30.29 -12.64
CA THR A 52 13.77 -29.29 -11.72
C THR A 52 14.78 -28.40 -12.45
N ASN A 53 14.49 -27.10 -12.57
CA ASN A 53 15.49 -26.07 -12.85
C ASN A 53 15.32 -24.92 -11.85
N ALA A 54 16.37 -24.68 -11.07
CA ALA A 54 16.46 -23.57 -10.13
C ALA A 54 16.48 -22.25 -10.91
N ILE A 55 15.34 -21.57 -10.96
CA ILE A 55 15.22 -20.25 -11.57
C ILE A 55 15.86 -19.23 -10.61
N GLU A 56 17.01 -18.71 -11.01
CA GLU A 56 17.69 -17.57 -10.42
C GLU A 56 16.72 -16.37 -10.37
N LYS A 57 16.19 -16.06 -9.18
CA LYS A 57 15.24 -14.96 -9.00
C LYS A 57 15.96 -13.63 -9.22
N LYS A 58 15.79 -13.05 -10.41
CA LYS A 58 16.20 -11.67 -10.71
C LYS A 58 15.64 -10.71 -9.65
N PRO A 59 16.40 -9.69 -9.24
CA PRO A 59 15.92 -8.71 -8.26
C PRO A 59 14.67 -8.00 -8.80
N ILE A 60 13.57 -8.10 -8.07
CA ILE A 60 12.30 -7.45 -8.41
C ILE A 60 12.47 -5.95 -8.16
N LYS A 61 12.03 -5.13 -9.10
CA LYS A 61 12.00 -3.67 -8.93
C LYS A 61 11.07 -3.31 -7.77
N TYR A 62 11.46 -2.35 -6.94
CA TYR A 62 10.66 -1.96 -5.77
C TYR A 62 9.19 -1.67 -6.12
N ASP A 63 8.96 -1.04 -7.26
CA ASP A 63 7.62 -0.64 -7.69
C ASP A 63 6.73 -1.78 -8.16
N ASP A 64 7.27 -2.98 -8.32
CA ASP A 64 6.50 -4.17 -8.67
C ASP A 64 6.25 -5.04 -7.42
N LYS A 65 6.76 -4.61 -6.26
CA LYS A 65 6.53 -5.30 -4.98
C LYS A 65 5.04 -5.32 -4.67
N TYR A 66 4.59 -6.44 -4.10
CA TYR A 66 3.20 -6.70 -3.74
C TYR A 66 2.20 -6.81 -4.91
N LYS A 67 2.61 -6.57 -6.17
CA LYS A 67 1.72 -6.65 -7.34
C LYS A 67 1.07 -8.04 -7.48
N ASN A 68 1.87 -9.10 -7.38
CA ASN A 68 1.36 -10.48 -7.47
C ASN A 68 0.44 -10.86 -6.30
N GLU A 69 0.71 -10.34 -5.10
CA GLU A 69 -0.12 -10.58 -3.91
C GLU A 69 -1.47 -9.86 -4.05
N TYR A 70 -1.46 -8.63 -4.56
CA TYR A 70 -2.66 -7.85 -4.85
C TYR A 70 -3.55 -8.49 -5.92
N LEU A 71 -2.94 -9.03 -6.99
CA LEU A 71 -3.65 -9.72 -8.05
C LEU A 71 -4.33 -11.01 -7.56
N LYS A 72 -3.69 -11.74 -6.63
CA LYS A 72 -4.23 -12.95 -6.01
C LYS A 72 -5.30 -12.69 -4.96
N LEU A 73 -5.45 -11.43 -4.53
CA LEU A 73 -6.40 -11.07 -3.51
C LEU A 73 -7.80 -10.92 -4.14
N ASP A 74 -8.77 -11.60 -3.54
CA ASP A 74 -10.16 -11.53 -3.98
C ASP A 74 -10.76 -10.15 -3.69
N PHE A 75 -11.61 -9.69 -4.61
CA PHE A 75 -12.37 -8.45 -4.42
C PHE A 75 -13.35 -8.60 -3.25
N ARG A 76 -13.42 -7.58 -2.39
CA ARG A 76 -14.32 -7.55 -1.25
C ARG A 76 -14.82 -6.14 -0.99
N GLN A 77 -16.11 -5.92 -1.23
CA GLN A 77 -16.77 -4.67 -0.88
C GLN A 77 -16.87 -4.53 0.65
N LEU A 78 -16.35 -3.42 1.19
CA LEU A 78 -16.38 -3.18 2.63
C LEU A 78 -17.66 -2.46 3.04
N THR A 79 -18.16 -2.80 4.23
CA THR A 79 -19.21 -2.03 4.90
C THR A 79 -18.68 -0.69 5.40
N SER A 80 -19.57 0.28 5.60
CA SER A 80 -19.19 1.60 6.13
C SER A 80 -18.47 1.52 7.48
N SER A 81 -18.87 0.58 8.35
CA SER A 81 -18.22 0.35 9.64
C SER A 81 -16.80 -0.18 9.49
N GLU A 82 -16.55 -1.07 8.53
CA GLU A 82 -15.22 -1.58 8.25
C GLU A 82 -14.31 -0.48 7.68
N LYS A 83 -14.82 0.33 6.74
CA LYS A 83 -14.08 1.47 6.19
C LYS A 83 -13.64 2.45 7.28
N GLU A 84 -14.52 2.71 8.24
CA GLU A 84 -14.21 3.56 9.39
C GLU A 84 -13.13 2.96 10.30
N SER A 85 -13.08 1.62 10.41
CA SER A 85 -12.08 0.92 11.22
C SER A 85 -10.68 0.94 10.60
N LEU A 86 -10.57 1.12 9.27
CA LEU A 86 -9.30 1.12 8.54
C LEU A 86 -8.31 2.17 9.05
N LYS A 87 -8.79 3.32 9.53
CA LYS A 87 -7.91 4.37 10.08
C LYS A 87 -7.10 3.94 11.30
N ASN A 88 -7.46 2.84 11.96
CA ASN A 88 -6.72 2.29 13.10
C ASN A 88 -5.60 1.33 12.65
N ASN A 89 -5.59 0.92 11.39
CA ASN A 89 -4.62 0.03 10.79
C ASN A 89 -3.60 0.87 10.02
N PHE A 90 -2.30 0.58 10.16
CA PHE A 90 -1.26 1.27 9.40
C PHE A 90 -0.17 0.29 8.98
N VAL A 91 0.49 0.59 7.87
CA VAL A 91 1.70 -0.11 7.44
C VAL A 91 2.91 0.80 7.58
N MET A 92 4.06 0.18 7.82
CA MET A 92 5.35 0.83 7.72
C MET A 92 6.16 0.14 6.63
N GLU A 93 6.77 0.90 5.74
CA GLU A 93 7.57 0.36 4.63
C GLU A 93 8.83 1.19 4.44
N THR A 94 9.95 0.51 4.23
CA THR A 94 11.23 1.15 3.88
C THR A 94 11.32 1.24 2.37
N THR A 95 11.09 2.44 1.84
CA THR A 95 11.23 2.72 0.41
C THR A 95 12.68 3.09 0.09
N PRO A 96 13.10 3.08 -1.18
CA PRO A 96 14.45 3.53 -1.59
C PRO A 96 14.80 4.97 -1.18
N LEU A 97 13.80 5.83 -0.95
CA LEU A 97 14.01 7.24 -0.57
C LEU A 97 13.79 7.52 0.93
N GLY A 98 13.35 6.52 1.69
CA GLY A 98 13.09 6.65 3.12
C GLY A 98 11.91 5.83 3.60
N ASN A 99 11.69 5.87 4.91
CA ASN A 99 10.58 5.16 5.54
C ASN A 99 9.26 5.90 5.29
N VAL A 100 8.19 5.13 5.19
CA VAL A 100 6.83 5.63 5.04
C VAL A 100 5.92 4.89 6.01
N ILE A 101 5.16 5.65 6.80
CA ILE A 101 4.01 5.14 7.55
C ILE A 101 2.76 5.54 6.78
N MET A 102 1.87 4.61 6.47
CA MET A 102 0.66 4.87 5.69
C MET A 102 -0.56 4.17 6.27
N TYR A 103 -1.70 4.85 6.25
CA TYR A 103 -3.01 4.27 6.55
C TYR A 103 -4.10 4.88 5.67
N TYR A 104 -5.24 4.21 5.56
CA TYR A 104 -6.39 4.75 4.85
C TYR A 104 -7.29 5.54 5.78
N ASN A 105 -7.70 6.74 5.36
CA ASN A 105 -8.66 7.56 6.09
C ASN A 105 -9.93 7.77 5.25
N ASN A 106 -11.03 7.17 5.72
CA ASN A 106 -12.34 7.27 5.09
C ASN A 106 -12.87 8.72 5.07
N ASP A 107 -12.67 9.48 6.15
CA ASP A 107 -13.11 10.90 6.24
C ASP A 107 -12.45 11.77 5.16
N LYS A 108 -11.21 11.47 4.81
CA LYS A 108 -10.43 12.20 3.79
C LYS A 108 -10.51 11.57 2.40
N ASN A 109 -11.17 10.41 2.31
CA ASN A 109 -11.23 9.53 1.15
C ASN A 109 -9.86 9.36 0.47
N GLY A 110 -8.87 8.88 1.22
CA GLY A 110 -7.52 8.70 0.70
C GLY A 110 -6.51 8.16 1.70
N PHE A 111 -5.35 7.79 1.17
CA PHE A 111 -4.20 7.31 1.93
C PHE A 111 -3.46 8.47 2.57
N VAL A 112 -3.41 8.45 3.89
CA VAL A 112 -2.62 9.39 4.68
C VAL A 112 -1.26 8.77 4.94
N TYR A 113 -0.19 9.53 4.72
CA TYR A 113 1.16 9.06 4.96
C TYR A 113 2.05 10.07 5.68
N TYR A 114 3.05 9.53 6.39
CA TYR A 114 4.10 10.26 7.07
C TYR A 114 5.45 9.78 6.57
N SER A 115 6.31 10.72 6.18
CA SER A 115 7.67 10.44 5.73
C SER A 115 8.57 11.64 6.00
N ASP A 116 9.85 11.39 6.27
CA ASP A 116 10.83 12.46 6.47
C ASP A 116 11.31 13.08 5.15
N SER A 117 11.14 12.34 4.05
CA SER A 117 11.51 12.72 2.69
C SER A 117 10.27 12.91 1.81
N THR A 118 10.40 13.68 0.74
CA THR A 118 9.33 13.82 -0.28
C THR A 118 9.18 12.52 -1.07
N MET A 119 8.01 11.87 -0.98
CA MET A 119 7.76 10.58 -1.63
C MET A 119 7.10 10.72 -3.00
N PRO A 120 7.69 10.15 -4.08
CA PRO A 120 7.04 10.02 -5.36
C PRO A 120 5.83 9.08 -5.31
N TYR A 121 4.80 9.36 -6.11
CA TYR A 121 3.58 8.54 -6.17
C TYR A 121 3.86 7.06 -6.47
N ARG A 122 4.83 6.75 -7.34
CA ARG A 122 5.21 5.37 -7.68
C ARG A 122 5.57 4.51 -6.44
N PHE A 123 6.18 5.13 -5.42
CA PHE A 123 6.46 4.44 -4.16
C PHE A 123 5.23 4.39 -3.26
N LEU A 124 4.41 5.45 -3.25
CA LEU A 124 3.16 5.48 -2.49
C LEU A 124 2.17 4.42 -2.99
N GLU A 125 2.06 4.18 -4.31
CA GLU A 125 1.26 3.08 -4.89
C GLU A 125 1.71 1.71 -4.38
N THR A 126 3.03 1.53 -4.23
CA THR A 126 3.59 0.27 -3.70
C THR A 126 3.25 0.09 -2.23
N VAL A 127 3.31 1.17 -1.44
CA VAL A 127 2.94 1.15 -0.02
C VAL A 127 1.43 0.97 0.15
N ALA A 128 0.62 1.56 -0.73
CA ALA A 128 -0.83 1.37 -0.74
C ALA A 128 -1.19 -0.08 -1.07
N ARG A 129 -0.58 -0.70 -2.09
CA ARG A 129 -0.77 -2.14 -2.34
C ARG A 129 -0.39 -2.99 -1.15
N LYS A 130 0.73 -2.70 -0.48
CA LYS A 130 1.09 -3.37 0.78
C LYS A 130 -0.01 -3.23 1.81
N TYR A 131 -0.57 -2.03 1.98
CA TYR A 131 -1.67 -1.80 2.92
C TYR A 131 -2.89 -2.67 2.59
N ILE A 132 -3.30 -2.68 1.32
CA ILE A 132 -4.44 -3.47 0.86
C ILE A 132 -4.21 -4.97 1.03
N THR A 133 -3.03 -5.47 0.68
CA THR A 133 -2.69 -6.90 0.83
C THR A 133 -2.56 -7.30 2.30
N THR A 134 -2.02 -6.42 3.15
CA THR A 134 -1.86 -6.68 4.59
C THR A 134 -3.21 -6.77 5.31
N PHE A 135 -4.16 -5.89 4.97
CA PHE A 135 -5.47 -5.82 5.63
C PHE A 135 -6.61 -6.47 4.83
N GLN A 136 -6.29 -7.10 3.68
CA GLN A 136 -7.23 -7.82 2.82
C GLN A 136 -8.50 -6.99 2.52
N CYS A 137 -8.27 -5.75 2.09
CA CYS A 137 -9.32 -4.75 1.88
C CYS A 137 -9.36 -4.24 0.43
N LYS A 138 -9.28 -5.18 -0.53
CA LYS A 138 -9.38 -4.89 -1.96
C LYS A 138 -10.81 -4.48 -2.32
N ASP A 139 -11.07 -3.19 -2.16
CA ASP A 139 -12.32 -2.50 -2.50
C ASP A 139 -11.96 -1.35 -3.46
N THR A 140 -12.63 -1.30 -4.60
CA THR A 140 -12.40 -0.30 -5.67
C THR A 140 -12.68 1.12 -5.20
N SER A 141 -13.48 1.30 -4.15
CA SER A 141 -13.70 2.63 -3.55
C SER A 141 -12.52 3.14 -2.69
N ILE A 142 -11.55 2.27 -2.39
CA ILE A 142 -10.41 2.58 -1.52
C ILE A 142 -9.13 2.71 -2.33
N TYR A 143 -8.90 1.75 -3.21
CA TYR A 143 -7.69 1.65 -4.02
C TYR A 143 -8.04 1.13 -5.40
N LEU A 144 -7.48 1.78 -6.41
CA LEU A 144 -7.62 1.44 -7.81
C LEU A 144 -6.21 1.20 -8.36
N ASP A 145 -5.90 -0.03 -8.77
CA ASP A 145 -4.66 -0.28 -9.52
C ASP A 145 -4.89 0.06 -11.00
N GLU A 146 -3.82 0.45 -11.70
CA GLU A 146 -3.86 0.68 -13.16
C GLU A 146 -4.27 -0.59 -13.93
N ILE A 147 -4.10 -1.77 -13.31
CA ILE A 147 -4.47 -3.07 -13.87
C ILE A 147 -5.99 -3.28 -13.79
N ASP A 148 -6.62 -2.87 -12.69
CA ASP A 148 -8.05 -3.08 -12.47
C ASP A 148 -8.88 -2.21 -13.45
N GLU A 149 -8.33 -1.11 -13.95
CA GLU A 149 -8.97 -0.28 -14.99
C GLU A 149 -9.20 -1.03 -16.32
N ILE A 150 -8.36 -2.02 -16.65
CA ILE A 150 -8.42 -2.72 -17.94
C ILE A 150 -9.54 -3.76 -17.93
N ASP A 151 -9.66 -4.52 -16.85
CA ASP A 151 -10.70 -5.55 -16.70
C ASP A 151 -12.11 -4.94 -16.66
N GLU A 152 -12.27 -3.74 -16.06
CA GLU A 152 -13.56 -3.02 -16.06
C GLU A 152 -13.97 -2.46 -17.44
N ILE A 153 -13.01 -2.18 -18.32
CA ILE A 153 -13.28 -1.70 -19.69
C ILE A 153 -13.75 -2.85 -20.56
N ASP A 154 -13.15 -4.04 -20.41
CA ASP A 154 -13.53 -5.23 -21.17
C ASP A 154 -14.93 -5.75 -20.77
N GLU A 155 -15.35 -5.56 -19.51
CA GLU A 155 -16.69 -5.95 -19.05
C GLU A 155 -17.81 -4.99 -19.53
N LYS A 156 -17.48 -3.74 -19.89
CA LYS A 156 -18.44 -2.70 -20.34
C LYS A 156 -18.57 -2.58 -21.86
N ILE A 157 -17.78 -3.31 -22.64
CA ILE A 157 -17.89 -3.35 -24.11
C ILE A 157 -18.59 -4.67 -24.49
N PRO A 158 -19.85 -4.65 -24.99
CA PRO A 158 -20.45 -5.84 -25.57
C PRO A 158 -19.55 -6.40 -26.67
N LEU A 159 -19.15 -7.65 -26.50
CA LEU A 159 -18.36 -8.49 -27.41
C LEU A 159 -19.00 -8.60 -28.79
N GLU A 160 -18.90 -7.56 -29.64
CA GLU A 160 -19.38 -7.68 -31.03
C GLU A 160 -18.60 -6.87 -32.08
N LYS A 161 -17.49 -6.20 -31.75
CA LYS A 161 -16.68 -5.49 -32.76
C LYS A 161 -15.17 -5.65 -32.60
N CYS A 162 -14.68 -6.87 -32.52
CA CYS A 162 -13.26 -7.18 -32.76
C CYS A 162 -13.12 -8.60 -33.36
N LYS A 163 -13.78 -8.83 -34.49
CA LYS A 163 -13.38 -9.86 -35.45
C LYS A 163 -13.35 -9.21 -36.82
N GLU A 164 -12.17 -8.74 -37.21
CA GLU A 164 -11.71 -8.69 -38.60
C GLU A 164 -10.24 -8.23 -38.59
N ILE A 165 -9.34 -9.21 -38.50
CA ILE A 165 -8.00 -9.08 -39.05
C ILE A 165 -8.13 -9.54 -40.50
N PRO A 166 -7.57 -8.80 -41.47
CA PRO A 166 -6.62 -9.48 -42.34
C PRO A 166 -5.28 -8.74 -42.40
N SER A 167 -4.25 -9.48 -41.98
CA SER A 167 -2.89 -9.43 -42.46
C SER A 167 -2.85 -9.66 -43.98
N ASP A 168 -2.11 -8.84 -44.72
CA ASP A 168 -1.35 -9.32 -45.89
C ASP A 168 -0.16 -8.40 -46.20
N LEU A 169 0.94 -9.08 -46.54
CA LEU A 169 2.28 -8.61 -46.86
C LEU A 169 2.35 -7.95 -48.24
N GLN A 170 3.22 -6.96 -48.43
CA GLN A 170 4.34 -7.05 -49.39
C GLN A 170 5.18 -5.77 -49.41
N GLY A 171 6.50 -5.96 -49.27
CA GLY A 171 7.48 -4.93 -49.60
C GLY A 171 7.63 -4.75 -51.10
N ASN A 172 8.04 -3.54 -51.50
CA ASN A 172 8.81 -3.40 -52.73
C ASN A 172 9.78 -2.20 -52.66
N LYS A 173 10.86 -2.36 -53.42
CA LYS A 173 12.15 -1.68 -53.36
C LYS A 173 12.15 -0.22 -53.87
N MET A 174 13.13 0.53 -53.33
CA MET A 174 14.00 1.53 -53.96
C MET A 174 13.43 2.51 -54.99
N THR A 175 13.65 3.81 -54.77
CA THR A 175 14.48 4.65 -55.66
C THR A 175 14.94 5.90 -54.90
N GLY A 176 16.22 6.23 -55.04
CA GLY A 176 16.81 7.44 -54.50
C GLY A 176 16.84 8.58 -55.52
N SER A 177 17.42 9.68 -55.04
CA SER A 177 17.97 10.83 -55.77
C SER A 177 17.14 12.12 -55.79
N ASN A 178 17.68 13.10 -55.07
CA ASN A 178 17.75 14.56 -55.32
C ASN A 178 16.40 15.31 -55.47
N THR A 179 16.14 16.44 -54.81
CA THR A 179 16.93 17.68 -54.88
C THR A 179 16.31 18.69 -53.89
N THR A 180 17.17 19.44 -53.18
CA THR A 180 16.98 20.82 -52.66
C THR A 180 15.62 21.27 -52.11
N ASN A 181 15.55 21.58 -50.81
CA ASN A 181 15.26 22.96 -50.36
C ASN A 181 15.57 23.21 -48.88
N LYS A 182 16.22 24.35 -48.66
CA LYS A 182 16.46 25.06 -47.38
C LYS A 182 15.09 25.40 -46.75
N ASN A 183 14.82 25.36 -45.45
CA ASN A 183 15.51 25.94 -44.29
C ASN A 183 15.08 25.23 -42.99
N LYS A 184 16.01 25.18 -42.03
CA LYS A 184 15.79 24.78 -40.63
C LYS A 184 15.21 25.94 -39.83
N ASN A 185 14.40 25.65 -38.81
CA ASN A 185 14.57 26.17 -37.44
C ASN A 185 13.67 25.42 -36.46
N VAL A 186 14.27 24.42 -35.78
CA VAL A 186 13.74 23.69 -34.62
C VAL A 186 14.37 24.31 -33.37
N PHE A 187 14.02 25.57 -33.10
CA PHE A 187 14.27 26.22 -31.81
C PHE A 187 13.09 27.13 -31.50
N ALA A 188 12.53 27.00 -30.30
CA ALA A 188 11.45 27.85 -29.83
C ALA A 188 11.99 29.27 -29.56
N LYS A 189 11.36 30.27 -30.17
CA LYS A 189 11.64 31.70 -29.91
C LYS A 189 10.95 32.08 -28.59
N PHE A 190 11.72 32.48 -27.57
CA PHE A 190 11.16 32.97 -26.32
C PHE A 190 10.39 34.29 -26.54
N LYS A 191 9.28 34.46 -25.82
CA LYS A 191 8.44 35.66 -25.88
C LYS A 191 9.13 36.84 -25.19
N ASN A 192 9.14 38.00 -25.86
CA ASN A 192 9.52 39.29 -25.28
C ASN A 192 8.40 39.79 -24.36
N TYR A 193 8.71 40.09 -23.10
CA TYR A 193 7.83 40.86 -22.22
C TYR A 193 8.16 42.35 -22.36
N ASN A 194 7.11 43.17 -22.30
CA ASN A 194 7.13 44.63 -22.37
C ASN A 194 8.29 45.23 -21.56
N HIS A 195 9.26 45.84 -22.25
CA HIS A 195 10.00 46.97 -21.68
C HIS A 195 9.09 48.20 -21.77
N PRO A 196 8.90 48.93 -20.66
CA PRO A 196 9.79 50.07 -20.45
C PRO A 196 10.20 50.26 -18.98
N ASN A 197 11.51 50.40 -18.76
CA ASN A 197 12.03 51.00 -17.53
C ASN A 197 11.99 52.52 -17.65
N SER A 198 11.24 53.20 -16.79
CA SER A 198 11.67 54.49 -16.21
C SER A 198 11.01 54.76 -14.85
N ILE A 199 11.71 54.32 -13.80
CA ILE A 199 11.91 54.94 -12.47
C ILE A 199 10.75 54.88 -11.44
N PRO A 200 11.04 54.61 -10.14
CA PRO A 200 10.06 54.25 -9.13
C PRO A 200 9.60 55.45 -8.28
N SER A 201 8.34 55.44 -7.82
CA SER A 201 7.97 56.14 -6.60
C SER A 201 6.76 55.50 -5.93
N THR A 202 6.97 55.16 -4.66
CA THR A 202 6.03 55.08 -3.56
C THR A 202 4.63 55.66 -3.80
N SER A 203 3.60 54.84 -3.61
CA SER A 203 2.54 55.02 -2.59
C SER A 203 1.29 54.21 -2.94
N MET A 204 0.62 53.73 -1.89
CA MET A 204 -0.58 52.91 -1.93
C MET A 204 -1.73 53.62 -2.64
N ILE A 205 -2.47 52.91 -3.50
CA ILE A 205 -3.93 53.05 -3.62
C ILE A 205 -4.53 51.70 -4.00
N ALA A 206 -5.38 51.19 -3.11
CA ALA A 206 -6.35 50.15 -3.40
C ALA A 206 -7.39 50.67 -4.41
N LYS A 207 -7.71 49.90 -5.45
CA LYS A 207 -9.01 49.99 -6.11
C LYS A 207 -9.45 48.64 -6.68
N LYS A 208 -10.42 48.09 -5.97
CA LYS A 208 -11.48 47.16 -6.37
C LYS A 208 -11.93 47.45 -7.82
N ASN A 209 -12.07 46.43 -8.65
CA ASN A 209 -13.21 46.34 -9.57
C ASN A 209 -13.48 44.88 -10.02
N PRO A 210 -14.75 44.56 -10.32
CA PRO A 210 -15.33 43.24 -10.17
C PRO A 210 -15.51 42.50 -11.52
N ASN A 211 -15.68 41.19 -11.41
CA ASN A 211 -16.26 40.29 -12.42
C ASN A 211 -15.68 40.31 -13.84
N LYS A 212 -14.90 39.26 -14.15
CA LYS A 212 -15.17 38.48 -15.37
C LYS A 212 -14.98 36.99 -15.09
N ASN A 213 -16.12 36.33 -14.97
CA ASN A 213 -16.28 34.89 -14.99
C ASN A 213 -15.75 34.31 -16.31
N THR A 214 -15.46 33.02 -16.25
CA THR A 214 -15.43 32.08 -17.37
C THR A 214 -14.10 31.96 -18.10
N THR A 215 -13.25 31.05 -17.60
CA THR A 215 -12.74 29.98 -18.47
C THR A 215 -12.72 28.67 -17.69
N GLN A 216 -13.94 28.16 -17.53
CA GLN A 216 -14.28 26.83 -17.09
C GLN A 216 -13.96 25.88 -18.26
N SER A 217 -12.68 25.56 -18.43
CA SER A 217 -12.22 24.57 -19.41
C SER A 217 -10.95 23.86 -18.94
N ILE A 218 -10.98 23.34 -17.72
CA ILE A 218 -10.34 22.05 -17.43
C ILE A 218 -11.50 21.16 -16.97
N LYS A 219 -12.32 20.72 -17.92
CA LYS A 219 -13.35 19.71 -17.72
C LYS A 219 -12.63 18.37 -17.43
N GLU A 220 -12.77 17.93 -16.18
CA GLU A 220 -13.01 16.54 -15.78
C GLU A 220 -12.23 15.45 -16.54
N VAL A 221 -10.99 15.22 -16.11
CA VAL A 221 -10.30 13.92 -16.29
C VAL A 221 -9.61 13.57 -14.97
N LYS A 222 -10.34 13.54 -13.84
CA LYS A 222 -9.74 13.30 -12.51
C LYS A 222 -10.70 12.74 -11.45
N GLU A 223 -11.51 11.73 -11.76
CA GLU A 223 -12.33 11.12 -10.69
C GLU A 223 -11.79 9.79 -10.17
N ASN A 224 -10.97 9.06 -10.95
CA ASN A 224 -10.62 7.68 -10.61
C ASN A 224 -9.14 7.46 -10.28
N LYS A 225 -8.54 8.30 -9.41
CA LYS A 225 -7.14 8.10 -8.99
C LYS A 225 -7.01 8.03 -7.48
N ASN A 226 -6.08 7.20 -7.02
CA ASN A 226 -5.71 7.10 -5.61
C ASN A 226 -5.24 8.45 -5.07
N LYS A 227 -5.82 8.87 -3.94
CA LYS A 227 -5.50 10.12 -3.27
C LYS A 227 -4.49 9.87 -2.15
N TYR A 228 -3.38 10.62 -2.18
CA TYR A 228 -2.34 10.56 -1.15
C TYR A 228 -2.16 11.90 -0.45
N ILE A 229 -2.12 11.87 0.87
CA ILE A 229 -2.08 13.05 1.74
C ILE A 229 -0.89 12.94 2.68
N SER A 230 0.06 13.86 2.58
CA SER A 230 1.18 13.95 3.52
C SER A 230 0.76 14.71 4.77
N GLU A 231 0.89 14.09 5.95
CA GLU A 231 0.61 14.72 7.25
C GLU A 231 1.89 15.09 8.02
N GLY A 232 3.05 15.00 7.35
CA GLY A 232 4.34 15.45 7.87
C GLY A 232 5.34 14.31 8.08
N LYS A 233 6.28 14.56 9.01
CA LYS A 233 7.40 13.68 9.32
C LYS A 233 6.97 12.49 10.16
N ILE A 234 7.77 11.42 10.16
CA ILE A 234 7.45 10.18 10.90
C ILE A 234 7.30 10.45 12.41
N ILE A 235 8.12 11.37 12.95
CA ILE A 235 8.06 11.77 14.36
C ILE A 235 6.71 12.37 14.77
N ASN A 236 5.91 12.89 13.84
CA ASN A 236 4.59 13.45 14.12
C ASN A 236 3.51 12.36 14.25
N PHE A 237 3.80 11.12 13.84
CA PHE A 237 2.84 10.03 13.88
C PHE A 237 2.57 9.56 15.31
N SER A 238 1.28 9.49 15.67
CA SER A 238 0.86 8.97 16.97
C SER A 238 0.61 7.46 16.89
N PHE A 239 1.60 6.66 17.29
CA PHE A 239 1.49 5.19 17.32
C PHE A 239 0.38 4.68 18.24
N ILE A 240 0.06 5.45 19.28
CA ILE A 240 -0.95 5.08 20.26
C ILE A 240 -2.19 5.92 20.01
N LYS A 241 -3.34 5.25 19.93
CA LYS A 241 -4.64 5.91 19.83
C LYS A 241 -4.85 6.82 21.03
N LYS A 242 -5.09 8.11 20.78
CA LYS A 242 -5.46 9.07 21.81
C LYS A 242 -6.82 8.66 22.36
N ILE A 243 -6.85 8.24 23.63
CA ILE A 243 -8.09 7.83 24.28
C ILE A 243 -8.86 9.08 24.71
N ASP A 244 -10.18 9.08 24.55
CA ASP A 244 -11.02 10.14 25.09
C ASP A 244 -10.98 10.10 26.62
N LYS A 245 -10.24 11.03 27.21
CA LYS A 245 -10.07 11.17 28.66
C LYS A 245 -11.42 11.33 29.37
N LYS A 246 -12.45 11.89 28.71
CA LYS A 246 -13.77 12.09 29.30
C LYS A 246 -14.46 10.76 29.63
N GLN A 247 -14.34 9.78 28.74
CA GLN A 247 -14.89 8.44 28.96
C GLN A 247 -14.14 7.69 30.07
N ILE A 248 -12.81 7.86 30.13
CA ILE A 248 -11.99 7.27 31.20
C ILE A 248 -12.34 7.86 32.55
N ILE A 249 -12.39 9.20 32.67
CA ILE A 249 -12.69 9.89 33.93
C ILE A 249 -14.08 9.48 34.45
N LYS A 250 -15.08 9.35 33.57
CA LYS A 250 -16.40 8.84 33.97
C LYS A 250 -16.33 7.44 34.58
N ARG A 251 -15.53 6.53 33.98
CA ARG A 251 -15.30 5.19 34.53
C ARG A 251 -14.54 5.20 35.86
N LEU A 252 -13.53 6.06 35.99
CA LEU A 252 -12.72 6.17 37.21
C LEU A 252 -13.48 6.84 38.36
N ASN A 253 -14.39 7.76 38.06
CA ASN A 253 -15.23 8.44 39.06
C ASN A 253 -16.43 7.59 39.51
N MET A 254 -16.61 6.37 39.01
CA MET A 254 -17.71 5.52 39.47
C MET A 254 -17.51 5.15 40.93
N THR A 255 -18.53 5.43 41.74
CA THR A 255 -18.52 5.06 43.15
C THR A 255 -18.68 3.55 43.31
N PHE A 256 -18.21 3.00 44.43
CA PHE A 256 -18.36 1.57 44.73
C PHE A 256 -19.83 1.11 44.72
N ALA A 257 -20.76 1.98 45.13
CA ALA A 257 -22.19 1.70 45.09
C ALA A 257 -22.72 1.52 43.65
N GLU A 258 -22.26 2.37 42.73
CA GLU A 258 -22.61 2.33 41.32
C GLU A 258 -22.03 1.09 40.63
N PHE A 259 -20.77 0.75 40.95
CA PHE A 259 -20.14 -0.51 40.54
C PHE A 259 -20.92 -1.75 41.02
N LYS A 260 -21.36 -1.75 42.29
CA LYS A 260 -22.13 -2.87 42.85
C LYS A 260 -23.49 -3.04 42.16
N LYS A 261 -24.18 -1.94 41.83
CA LYS A 261 -25.43 -1.97 41.04
C LYS A 261 -25.21 -2.57 39.65
N MET A 262 -24.15 -2.16 38.94
CA MET A 262 -23.81 -2.72 37.62
C MET A 262 -23.58 -4.24 37.66
N GLN A 263 -22.91 -4.75 38.70
CA GLN A 263 -22.71 -6.20 38.86
C GLN A 263 -24.00 -6.97 39.15
N GLN A 264 -24.96 -6.36 39.84
CA GLN A 264 -26.26 -6.98 40.10
C GLN A 264 -27.11 -7.02 38.83
N GLU A 265 -27.12 -5.93 38.05
CA GLU A 265 -27.83 -5.87 36.77
C GLU A 265 -27.28 -6.86 35.73
N SER A 266 -25.96 -7.07 35.68
CA SER A 266 -25.38 -8.07 34.78
C SER A 266 -25.79 -9.50 35.14
N LYS A 267 -25.89 -9.82 36.44
CA LYS A 267 -26.34 -11.13 36.92
C LYS A 267 -27.82 -11.40 36.60
N ASN A 268 -28.66 -10.38 36.74
CA ASN A 268 -30.09 -10.50 36.44
C ASN A 268 -30.35 -10.71 34.94
N LYS A 269 -29.51 -10.14 34.06
CA LYS A 269 -29.61 -10.36 32.60
C LYS A 269 -29.15 -11.74 32.13
N THR A 270 -28.34 -12.45 32.91
CA THR A 270 -27.90 -13.83 32.58
C THR A 270 -28.86 -14.90 33.12
N SER A 271 -29.87 -14.48 33.89
CA SER A 271 -30.85 -15.37 34.56
C SER A 271 -32.20 -15.44 33.82
N LEU A 272 -32.25 -14.90 32.60
CA LEU A 272 -33.36 -14.92 31.63
C LEU A 272 -32.83 -15.59 30.36
#